data_AF-A0A1S3IR64-F1
#
_entry.id   AF-A0A1S3IR64-F1
#
_cell.length_a   1.000
_cell.length_b   1.000
_cell.length_c   1.000
_cell.angle_alpha   90.00
_cell.angle_beta   90.00
_cell.angle_gamma   90.00
#
_symmetry.space_group_name_H-M   'P 1'
#
loop_
_entity.id
_entity.type
_entity.pdbx_description
1 polymer ?
#
loop_
_entity_poly.entity_id
_entity_poly.type
_entity_poly.pdbx_seq_one_letter_code
_entity_poly.pdbx_strand_id
1 'polypeptide(L)'
;MPLLSDILIFCRYCVIVLLDWLFHVVLGRRFTPLTEDSLLRDLSLNDQRLLLSDSLTGRWWYQGFTQLLKCYREDDTCSVDGRMGIERRWKEILKNRLAISRRLPNVDLTKYPIKEPIFIIGPMRTGTTFLQNLLYQDPRNTSPLSYELMCPVEENTDAVNAGKDLHVLMFSSLLDAAYRVKRLRKNIHNIQAKSPHECFHLFDNMGIFKLYQGVIGNTGPFRDWVRARTKEEMVEAYRFHRLQLQLILIARAKSY
;
A
#
# COMPACT_ATOMS: atom_id res chain seq x y z
N MET A 1 30.34 -1.40 18.14
CA MET A 1 29.05 -0.82 18.55
C MET A 1 27.77 -1.40 17.92
N PRO A 2 27.75 -2.22 16.83
CA PRO A 2 26.47 -2.76 16.31
C PRO A 2 25.84 -3.83 17.22
N LEU A 3 26.64 -4.66 17.88
CA LEU A 3 26.17 -5.77 18.73
C LEU A 3 25.25 -5.34 19.88
N LEU A 4 25.56 -4.23 20.57
CA LEU A 4 24.72 -3.74 21.68
C LEU A 4 23.36 -3.24 21.17
N SER A 5 23.34 -2.60 20.00
CA SER A 5 22.10 -2.17 19.34
C SER A 5 21.26 -3.36 18.90
N ASP A 6 21.89 -4.40 18.36
CA ASP A 6 21.20 -5.61 17.91
C ASP A 6 20.58 -6.37 19.10
N ILE A 7 21.30 -6.45 20.23
CA ILE A 7 20.78 -7.03 21.49
C ILE A 7 19.59 -6.24 22.00
N LEU A 8 19.66 -4.91 22.02
CA LEU A 8 18.54 -4.07 22.46
C LEU A 8 17.30 -4.23 21.58
N ILE A 9 17.48 -4.30 20.25
CA ILE A 9 16.38 -4.56 19.31
C ILE A 9 15.75 -5.93 19.58
N PHE A 10 16.57 -6.97 19.77
CA PHE A 10 16.10 -8.31 20.08
C PHE A 10 15.34 -8.38 21.42
N CYS A 11 15.89 -7.78 22.48
CA CYS A 11 15.22 -7.72 23.79
C CYS A 11 13.87 -6.99 23.70
N ARG A 12 13.83 -5.83 23.01
CA ARG A 12 12.59 -5.09 22.79
C ARG A 12 11.56 -5.93 22.03
N TYR A 13 11.98 -6.66 21.01
CA TYR A 13 11.12 -7.57 20.27
C TYR A 13 10.55 -8.68 21.16
N CYS A 14 11.38 -9.34 21.97
CA CYS A 14 10.94 -10.38 22.89
C CYS A 14 9.90 -9.86 23.89
N VAL A 15 10.11 -8.64 24.42
CA VAL A 15 9.14 -7.97 25.31
C VAL A 15 7.82 -7.72 24.58
N ILE A 16 7.83 -7.22 23.35
CA ILE A 16 6.61 -6.97 22.57
C ILE A 16 5.83 -8.28 22.32
N VAL A 17 6.53 -9.35 21.93
CA VAL A 17 5.92 -10.66 21.68
C VAL A 17 5.32 -11.24 22.96
N LEU A 18 6.06 -11.19 24.08
CA LEU A 18 5.60 -11.66 25.38
C LEU A 18 4.37 -10.88 25.85
N LEU A 19 4.38 -9.56 25.69
CA LEU A 19 3.27 -8.70 26.08
C LEU A 19 2.03 -8.94 25.19
N ASP A 20 2.18 -9.14 23.88
CA ASP A 20 1.04 -9.45 22.99
C ASP A 20 0.42 -10.79 23.38
N TRP A 21 1.27 -11.79 23.64
CA TRP A 21 0.82 -13.10 24.09
C TRP A 21 0.09 -13.04 25.44
N LEU A 22 0.64 -12.33 26.43
CA LEU A 22 -0.01 -12.10 27.73
C LEU A 22 -1.36 -11.42 27.57
N PHE A 23 -1.43 -10.35 26.77
CA PHE A 23 -2.68 -9.65 26.48
C PHE A 23 -3.71 -10.58 25.84
N HIS A 24 -3.26 -11.43 24.91
CA HIS A 24 -4.14 -12.36 24.22
C HIS A 24 -4.70 -13.43 25.16
N VAL A 25 -3.84 -14.04 25.99
CA VAL A 25 -4.25 -15.09 26.94
C VAL A 25 -5.12 -14.54 28.06
N VAL A 26 -4.78 -13.37 28.62
CA VAL A 26 -5.47 -12.82 29.80
C VAL A 26 -6.75 -12.06 29.42
N LEU A 27 -6.73 -11.28 28.34
CA LEU A 27 -7.82 -10.38 27.96
C LEU A 27 -8.55 -10.81 26.68
N GLY A 28 -8.11 -11.88 26.02
CA GLY A 28 -8.65 -12.30 24.72
C GLY A 28 -8.35 -11.30 23.60
N ARG A 29 -7.39 -10.37 23.78
CA ARG A 29 -7.12 -9.26 22.87
C ARG A 29 -5.65 -9.21 22.46
N ARG A 30 -5.37 -8.88 21.20
CA ARG A 30 -4.01 -8.60 20.72
C ARG A 30 -3.75 -7.10 20.68
N PHE A 31 -2.48 -6.67 20.71
CA PHE A 31 -2.13 -5.25 20.52
C PHE A 31 -2.56 -4.72 19.16
N THR A 32 -2.54 -5.58 18.16
CA THR A 32 -2.99 -5.31 16.80
C THR A 32 -4.18 -6.22 16.48
N PRO A 33 -5.42 -5.82 16.85
CA PRO A 33 -6.60 -6.66 16.70
C PRO A 33 -6.93 -6.99 15.25
N LEU A 34 -6.55 -6.11 14.31
CA LEU A 34 -6.91 -6.22 12.90
C LEU A 34 -8.44 -6.33 12.73
N THR A 35 -9.17 -5.44 13.41
CA THR A 35 -10.62 -5.27 13.26
C THR A 35 -10.91 -3.93 12.60
N GLU A 36 -12.07 -3.82 11.97
CA GLU A 36 -12.56 -2.57 11.38
C GLU A 36 -12.57 -1.45 12.42
N ASP A 37 -13.16 -1.72 13.59
CA ASP A 37 -13.18 -0.77 14.71
C ASP A 37 -11.78 -0.30 15.11
N SER A 38 -10.80 -1.21 15.21
CA SER A 38 -9.43 -0.84 15.57
C SER A 38 -8.76 0.09 14.55
N LEU A 39 -9.12 -0.03 13.27
CA LEU A 39 -8.56 0.76 12.18
C LEU A 39 -9.30 2.09 11.97
N LEU A 40 -10.60 2.12 12.23
CA LEU A 40 -11.45 3.29 12.01
C LEU A 40 -11.55 4.19 13.24
N ARG A 41 -11.19 3.73 14.44
CA ARG A 41 -11.35 4.46 15.70
C ARG A 41 -10.73 5.87 15.73
N ASP A 42 -9.65 6.08 14.97
CA ASP A 42 -8.92 7.35 14.93
C ASP A 42 -9.48 8.31 13.86
N LEU A 43 -10.43 7.85 13.04
CA LEU A 43 -11.07 8.66 12.00
C LEU A 43 -12.31 9.35 12.56
N SER A 44 -12.49 10.63 12.18
CA SER A 44 -13.71 11.37 12.50
C SER A 44 -14.93 10.72 11.86
N LEU A 45 -16.13 10.94 12.42
CA LEU A 45 -17.37 10.43 11.83
C LEU A 45 -17.57 10.91 10.37
N ASN A 46 -17.15 12.14 10.07
CA ASN A 46 -17.21 12.66 8.70
C ASN A 46 -16.25 11.94 7.77
N ASP A 47 -15.05 11.60 8.24
CA ASP A 47 -14.09 10.84 7.45
C ASP A 47 -14.56 9.41 7.21
N GLN A 48 -15.13 8.75 8.23
CA GLN A 48 -15.71 7.43 8.05
C GLN A 48 -16.86 7.46 7.02
N ARG A 49 -17.75 8.46 7.09
CA ARG A 49 -18.83 8.64 6.11
C ARG A 49 -18.30 8.87 4.70
N LEU A 50 -17.29 9.73 4.54
CA LEU A 50 -16.68 10.02 3.24
C LEU A 50 -15.99 8.77 2.67
N LEU A 51 -15.18 8.11 3.47
CA LEU A 51 -14.43 6.90 3.11
C LEU A 51 -15.35 5.76 2.64
N LEU A 52 -16.47 5.60 3.34
CA LEU A 52 -17.47 4.55 3.08
C LEU A 52 -18.57 5.01 2.10
N SER A 53 -18.49 6.21 1.53
CA SER A 53 -19.44 6.62 0.50
C SER A 53 -19.18 5.92 -0.83
N ASP A 54 -20.21 5.86 -1.69
CA ASP A 54 -20.11 5.33 -3.06
C ASP A 54 -19.63 6.38 -4.07
N SER A 55 -19.19 7.56 -3.58
CA SER A 55 -18.77 8.66 -4.44
C SER A 55 -17.46 8.39 -5.18
N LEU A 56 -16.58 7.56 -4.60
CA LEU A 56 -15.26 7.27 -5.16
C LEU A 56 -15.28 6.03 -6.07
N THR A 57 -15.80 4.94 -5.53
CA THR A 57 -16.00 3.63 -6.16
C THR A 57 -17.14 2.92 -5.42
N GLY A 58 -17.74 1.88 -5.99
CA GLY A 58 -18.71 1.05 -5.27
C GLY A 58 -18.14 0.41 -3.99
N ARG A 59 -19.01 0.11 -3.00
CA ARG A 59 -18.64 -0.47 -1.68
C ARG A 59 -17.84 -1.78 -1.72
N TRP A 60 -17.74 -2.47 -2.85
CA TRP A 60 -17.07 -3.77 -2.90
C TRP A 60 -15.57 -3.67 -2.60
N TRP A 61 -14.93 -2.50 -2.77
CA TRP A 61 -13.56 -2.29 -2.28
C TRP A 61 -13.42 -2.63 -0.79
N TYR A 62 -14.45 -2.27 -0.01
CA TYR A 62 -14.47 -2.46 1.43
C TYR A 62 -14.64 -3.93 1.77
N GLN A 63 -15.40 -4.68 0.96
CA GLN A 63 -15.53 -6.13 1.11
C GLN A 63 -14.17 -6.82 0.91
N GLY A 64 -13.37 -6.41 -0.09
CA GLY A 64 -12.03 -6.96 -0.29
C GLY A 64 -11.08 -6.62 0.86
N PHE A 65 -11.12 -5.36 1.29
CA PHE A 65 -10.38 -4.85 2.44
C PHE A 65 -10.67 -5.64 3.72
N THR A 66 -11.96 -5.86 4.05
CA THR A 66 -12.36 -6.58 5.26
C THR A 66 -12.19 -8.09 5.14
N GLN A 67 -12.39 -8.66 3.94
CA GLN A 67 -12.18 -10.09 3.70
C GLN A 67 -10.72 -10.49 3.93
N LEU A 68 -9.76 -9.73 3.40
CA LEU A 68 -8.35 -10.04 3.65
C LEU A 68 -7.94 -9.68 5.09
N LEU A 69 -8.49 -8.61 5.67
CA LEU A 69 -8.25 -8.28 7.08
C LEU A 69 -8.70 -9.40 8.00
N LYS A 70 -9.86 -10.01 7.74
CA LYS A 70 -10.37 -11.18 8.45
C LYS A 70 -9.41 -12.35 8.33
N CYS A 71 -8.94 -12.65 7.12
CA CYS A 71 -7.96 -13.71 6.89
C CYS A 71 -6.69 -13.51 7.73
N TYR A 72 -6.16 -12.28 7.79
CA TYR A 72 -5.01 -11.95 8.64
C TYR A 72 -5.31 -12.06 10.14
N ARG A 73 -6.49 -11.62 10.57
CA ARG A 73 -6.89 -11.66 11.97
C ARG A 73 -6.98 -13.10 12.47
N GLU A 74 -7.52 -14.00 11.64
CA GLU A 74 -7.80 -15.41 11.92
C GLU A 74 -6.63 -16.35 11.55
N ASP A 75 -5.48 -15.80 11.17
CA ASP A 75 -4.28 -16.61 10.94
C ASP A 75 -3.39 -16.66 12.19
N ASP A 76 -3.33 -17.82 12.82
CA ASP A 76 -2.52 -18.08 14.01
C ASP A 76 -1.01 -18.10 13.74
N THR A 77 -0.59 -18.22 12.48
CA THR A 77 0.81 -18.15 12.05
C THR A 77 1.30 -16.71 11.84
N CYS A 78 0.39 -15.73 11.88
CA CYS A 78 0.75 -14.33 11.69
C CYS A 78 1.51 -13.79 12.91
N SER A 79 2.80 -13.50 12.73
CA SER A 79 3.65 -12.95 13.79
C SER A 79 3.23 -11.53 14.21
N VAL A 80 3.62 -11.11 15.42
CA VAL A 80 3.31 -9.77 15.94
C VAL A 80 3.80 -8.66 15.00
N ASP A 81 5.03 -8.78 14.47
CA ASP A 81 5.56 -7.85 13.47
C ASP A 81 4.76 -7.87 12.17
N GLY A 82 4.32 -9.06 11.74
CA GLY A 82 3.44 -9.22 10.58
C GLY A 82 2.15 -8.44 10.77
N ARG A 83 1.49 -8.60 11.93
CA ARG A 83 0.25 -7.89 12.27
C ARG A 83 0.45 -6.38 12.35
N MET A 84 1.55 -5.89 12.92
CA MET A 84 1.89 -4.46 12.92
C MET A 84 2.11 -3.92 11.50
N GLY A 85 2.79 -4.68 10.64
CA GLY A 85 2.98 -4.33 9.23
C GLY A 85 1.66 -4.26 8.46
N ILE A 86 0.76 -5.22 8.69
CA ILE A 86 -0.59 -5.26 8.12
C ILE A 86 -1.41 -4.06 8.61
N GLU A 87 -1.44 -3.80 9.92
CA GLU A 87 -2.18 -2.66 10.49
C GLU A 87 -1.71 -1.34 9.85
N ARG A 88 -0.40 -1.12 9.76
CA ARG A 88 0.17 0.05 9.11
C ARG A 88 -0.30 0.17 7.66
N ARG A 89 -0.19 -0.91 6.88
CA ARG A 89 -0.62 -0.90 5.46
C ARG A 89 -2.13 -0.62 5.32
N TRP A 90 -2.95 -1.19 6.20
CA TRP A 90 -4.40 -0.95 6.19
C TRP A 90 -4.71 0.52 6.50
N LYS A 91 -4.05 1.10 7.50
CA LYS A 91 -4.19 2.54 7.81
C LYS A 91 -3.72 3.42 6.65
N GLU A 92 -2.64 3.08 5.97
CA GLU A 92 -2.17 3.79 4.77
C GLU A 92 -3.21 3.75 3.64
N ILE A 93 -3.87 2.61 3.41
CA ILE A 93 -4.92 2.49 2.38
C ILE A 93 -6.12 3.38 2.71
N LEU A 94 -6.55 3.40 3.98
CA LEU A 94 -7.65 4.28 4.41
C LEU A 94 -7.29 5.76 4.21
N LYS A 95 -6.05 6.14 4.55
CA LYS A 95 -5.53 7.49 4.29
C LYS A 95 -5.52 7.82 2.80
N ASN A 96 -5.01 6.92 1.96
CA ASN A 96 -5.00 7.11 0.51
C ASN A 96 -6.40 7.34 -0.04
N ARG A 97 -7.37 6.50 0.33
CA ARG A 97 -8.75 6.66 -0.13
C ARG A 97 -9.36 7.99 0.31
N LEU A 98 -9.14 8.41 1.56
CA LEU A 98 -9.57 9.73 2.05
C LEU A 98 -8.91 10.87 1.28
N ALA A 99 -7.60 10.81 1.06
CA ALA A 99 -6.85 11.81 0.32
C ALA A 99 -7.37 11.93 -1.12
N ILE A 100 -7.61 10.79 -1.79
CA ILE A 100 -8.19 10.76 -3.14
C ILE A 100 -9.60 11.39 -3.14
N SER A 101 -10.49 10.96 -2.24
CA SER A 101 -11.86 11.50 -2.16
C SER A 101 -11.87 13.01 -1.95
N ARG A 102 -10.96 13.55 -1.14
CA ARG A 102 -10.85 15.00 -0.89
C ARG A 102 -10.20 15.76 -2.04
N ARG A 103 -9.27 15.12 -2.77
CA ARG A 103 -8.53 15.77 -3.86
C ARG A 103 -9.36 15.88 -5.13
N LEU A 104 -10.16 14.86 -5.43
CA LEU A 104 -10.90 14.75 -6.70
C LEU A 104 -11.79 15.94 -7.05
N PRO A 105 -12.60 16.51 -6.13
CA PRO A 105 -13.41 17.69 -6.43
C PRO A 105 -12.60 18.93 -6.84
N ASN A 106 -11.30 18.96 -6.50
CA ASN A 106 -10.41 20.10 -6.66
C ASN A 106 -9.39 19.90 -7.79
N VAL A 107 -9.61 18.91 -8.67
CA VAL A 107 -8.76 18.66 -9.85
C VAL A 107 -9.58 18.48 -11.10
N ASP A 108 -9.01 18.93 -12.21
CA ASP A 108 -9.51 18.60 -13.54
C ASP A 108 -8.65 17.48 -14.14
N LEU A 109 -9.14 16.25 -14.05
CA LEU A 109 -8.47 15.07 -14.59
C LEU A 109 -8.38 15.11 -16.13
N THR A 110 -9.20 15.92 -16.82
CA THR A 110 -9.20 15.98 -18.29
C THR A 110 -7.93 16.63 -18.83
N LYS A 111 -7.25 17.47 -18.02
CA LYS A 111 -5.96 18.09 -18.35
C LYS A 111 -4.79 17.11 -18.38
N TYR A 112 -4.95 15.92 -17.80
CA TYR A 112 -3.91 14.90 -17.71
C TYR A 112 -4.40 13.58 -18.31
N PRO A 113 -4.67 13.52 -19.63
CA PRO A 113 -5.14 12.30 -20.27
C PRO A 113 -4.01 11.28 -20.38
N ILE A 114 -4.27 10.04 -19.97
CA ILE A 114 -3.39 8.91 -20.27
C ILE A 114 -3.80 8.37 -21.64
N LYS A 115 -2.98 8.66 -22.66
CA LYS A 115 -3.16 8.21 -24.05
C LYS A 115 -2.16 7.10 -24.36
N GLU A 116 -2.61 6.05 -25.03
CA GLU A 116 -1.75 4.97 -25.55
C GLU A 116 -0.79 4.35 -24.50
N PRO A 117 -1.29 3.92 -23.32
CA PRO A 117 -0.43 3.34 -22.29
C PRO A 117 0.18 2.00 -22.72
N ILE A 118 1.45 1.79 -22.39
CA ILE A 118 2.11 0.49 -22.51
C ILE A 118 1.88 -0.31 -21.22
N PHE A 119 1.28 -1.49 -21.34
CA PHE A 119 1.14 -2.42 -20.22
C PHE A 119 2.14 -3.58 -20.35
N ILE A 120 2.95 -3.79 -19.31
CA ILE A 120 3.83 -4.95 -19.20
C ILE A 120 3.14 -5.96 -18.30
N ILE A 121 2.73 -7.10 -18.86
CA ILE A 121 2.01 -8.17 -18.15
C ILE A 121 2.81 -9.45 -18.32
N GLY A 122 3.04 -10.16 -17.21
CA GLY A 122 3.71 -11.45 -17.24
C GLY A 122 3.93 -12.04 -15.85
N PRO A 123 4.29 -13.33 -15.77
CA PRO A 123 4.67 -13.96 -14.50
C PRO A 123 5.89 -13.28 -13.88
N MET A 124 6.05 -13.43 -12.55
CA MET A 124 7.27 -13.02 -11.88
C MET A 124 8.49 -13.73 -12.50
N ARG A 125 9.65 -13.04 -12.51
CA ARG A 125 10.94 -13.57 -13.01
C ARG A 125 11.02 -13.81 -14.53
N THR A 126 10.21 -13.11 -15.31
CA THR A 126 10.26 -13.13 -16.79
C THR A 126 10.92 -11.88 -17.41
N GLY A 127 11.62 -11.07 -16.59
CA GLY A 127 12.30 -9.87 -17.05
C GLY A 127 11.43 -8.61 -17.17
N THR A 128 10.17 -8.64 -16.70
CA THR A 128 9.26 -7.48 -16.73
C THR A 128 9.83 -6.24 -16.04
N THR A 129 10.49 -6.41 -14.89
CA THR A 129 11.17 -5.31 -14.18
C THR A 129 12.32 -4.72 -14.99
N PHE A 130 13.10 -5.55 -15.70
CA PHE A 130 14.17 -5.06 -16.57
C PHE A 130 13.58 -4.24 -17.72
N LEU A 131 12.57 -4.77 -18.41
CA LEU A 131 11.88 -4.06 -19.50
C LEU A 131 11.26 -2.74 -19.03
N GLN A 132 10.61 -2.72 -17.85
CA GLN A 132 10.05 -1.49 -17.28
C GLN A 132 11.13 -0.43 -17.06
N ASN A 133 12.26 -0.81 -16.47
CA ASN A 133 13.37 0.13 -16.24
C ASN A 133 14.01 0.61 -17.55
N LEU A 134 14.10 -0.26 -18.56
CA LEU A 134 14.61 0.10 -19.89
C LEU A 134 13.70 1.12 -20.58
N LEU A 135 12.39 0.87 -20.63
CA LEU A 135 11.43 1.81 -21.23
C LEU A 135 11.39 3.15 -20.49
N TYR A 136 11.58 3.13 -19.17
CA TYR A 136 11.63 4.34 -18.33
C TYR A 136 12.87 5.21 -18.59
N GLN A 137 13.92 4.71 -19.27
CA GLN A 137 15.06 5.55 -19.65
C GLN A 137 14.75 6.52 -20.79
N ASP A 138 13.73 6.23 -21.61
CA ASP A 138 13.32 7.14 -22.69
C ASP A 138 12.58 8.35 -22.08
N PRO A 139 13.04 9.60 -22.29
CA PRO A 139 12.39 10.79 -21.74
C PRO A 139 10.96 11.02 -22.26
N ARG A 140 10.56 10.35 -23.34
CA ARG A 140 9.18 10.37 -23.86
C ARG A 140 8.24 9.44 -23.10
N ASN A 141 8.79 8.49 -22.34
CA ASN A 141 8.04 7.56 -21.52
C ASN A 141 8.01 8.03 -20.06
N THR A 142 6.99 7.57 -19.35
CA THR A 142 6.96 7.71 -17.89
C THR A 142 6.32 6.49 -17.25
N SER A 143 6.63 6.28 -15.97
CA SER A 143 6.05 5.25 -15.12
C SER A 143 5.82 5.85 -13.74
N PRO A 144 4.79 5.43 -13.00
CA PRO A 144 4.66 5.79 -11.59
C PRO A 144 5.87 5.28 -10.81
N LEU A 145 6.34 6.10 -9.88
CA LEU A 145 7.45 5.82 -8.98
C LEU A 145 6.94 5.07 -7.75
N SER A 146 7.83 4.29 -7.13
CA SER A 146 7.48 3.43 -6.00
C SER A 146 6.79 4.18 -4.85
N TYR A 147 7.24 5.40 -4.52
CA TYR A 147 6.61 6.19 -3.45
C TYR A 147 5.21 6.72 -3.84
N GLU A 148 5.02 7.10 -5.10
CA GLU A 148 3.74 7.60 -5.63
C GLU A 148 2.67 6.50 -5.67
N LEU A 149 3.09 5.26 -5.92
CA LEU A 149 2.20 4.10 -5.87
C LEU A 149 1.71 3.81 -4.44
N MET A 150 2.51 4.17 -3.43
CA MET A 150 2.14 4.04 -2.02
C MET A 150 1.30 5.22 -1.53
N CYS A 151 1.53 6.41 -2.08
CA CYS A 151 0.82 7.65 -1.78
C CYS A 151 0.47 8.39 -3.09
N PRO A 152 -0.67 8.07 -3.74
CA PRO A 152 -1.01 8.59 -5.07
C PRO A 152 -1.52 10.04 -5.05
N VAL A 153 -1.66 10.63 -3.86
CA VAL A 153 -2.08 12.02 -3.67
C VAL A 153 -1.01 12.74 -2.87
N GLU A 154 -0.47 13.79 -3.44
CA GLU A 154 0.46 14.68 -2.75
C GLU A 154 -0.32 15.66 -1.85
N GLU A 155 -0.08 15.62 -0.54
CA GLU A 155 -0.78 16.46 0.44
C GLU A 155 -0.07 17.78 0.75
N ASN A 156 1.23 17.91 0.43
CA ASN A 156 2.04 19.08 0.82
C ASN A 156 3.04 19.52 -0.27
N THR A 157 2.60 20.43 -1.13
CA THR A 157 3.37 20.93 -2.27
C THR A 157 4.60 21.75 -1.87
N ASP A 158 4.55 22.46 -0.73
CA ASP A 158 5.66 23.35 -0.32
C ASP A 158 6.89 22.55 0.14
N ALA A 159 6.69 21.47 0.88
CA ALA A 159 7.76 20.56 1.29
C ALA A 159 8.36 19.83 0.08
N VAL A 160 7.54 19.48 -0.90
CA VAL A 160 7.96 18.79 -2.13
C VAL A 160 8.79 19.71 -3.02
N ASN A 161 8.35 20.96 -3.21
CA ASN A 161 9.09 21.99 -3.95
C ASN A 161 10.45 22.30 -3.32
N ALA A 162 10.59 22.13 -2.01
CA ALA A 162 11.87 22.25 -1.30
C ALA A 162 12.74 20.97 -1.35
N GLY A 163 12.34 19.95 -2.12
CA GLY A 163 13.05 18.66 -2.21
C GLY A 163 12.95 17.79 -0.94
N LYS A 164 12.04 18.13 -0.02
CA LYS A 164 11.84 17.48 1.29
C LYS A 164 10.51 16.73 1.34
N ASP A 165 10.15 16.09 0.24
CA ASP A 165 8.97 15.23 0.22
C ASP A 165 9.09 14.16 1.32
N LEU A 166 8.28 14.32 2.37
CA LEU A 166 8.26 13.43 3.52
C LEU A 166 7.88 12.01 3.12
N HIS A 167 7.08 11.83 2.06
CA HIS A 167 6.71 10.50 1.57
C HIS A 167 7.92 9.78 0.98
N VAL A 168 8.77 10.48 0.23
CA VAL A 168 10.03 9.91 -0.30
C VAL A 168 10.96 9.52 0.85
N LEU A 169 11.13 10.39 1.85
CA LEU A 169 12.01 10.13 2.99
C LEU A 169 11.50 8.97 3.86
N MET A 170 10.21 8.95 4.16
CA MET A 170 9.56 7.86 4.91
C MET A 170 9.66 6.54 4.16
N PHE A 171 9.34 6.53 2.86
CA PHE A 171 9.38 5.30 2.06
C PHE A 171 10.81 4.78 1.88
N SER A 172 11.79 5.66 1.68
CA SER A 172 13.21 5.29 1.64
C SER A 172 13.66 4.66 2.96
N SER A 173 13.26 5.27 4.09
CA SER A 173 13.57 4.75 5.43
C SER A 173 12.97 3.37 5.69
N LEU A 174 11.73 3.14 5.22
CA LEU A 174 11.05 1.85 5.31
C LEU A 174 11.74 0.78 4.45
N LEU A 175 12.14 1.12 3.23
CA LEU A 175 12.91 0.23 2.36
C LEU A 175 14.26 -0.13 2.98
N ASP A 176 14.98 0.85 3.53
CA ASP A 176 16.26 0.63 4.20
C ASP A 176 16.13 -0.29 5.42
N ALA A 177 15.07 -0.09 6.22
CA ALA A 177 14.76 -0.99 7.33
C ALA A 177 14.49 -2.42 6.83
N ALA A 178 13.71 -2.57 5.75
CA ALA A 178 13.42 -3.87 5.15
C ALA A 178 14.67 -4.57 4.59
N TYR A 179 15.58 -3.82 3.97
CA TYR A 179 16.85 -4.34 3.45
C TYR A 179 17.85 -4.70 4.55
N ARG A 180 17.85 -3.99 5.69
CA ARG A 180 18.65 -4.36 6.86
C ARG A 180 18.26 -5.73 7.40
N VAL A 181 16.96 -6.01 7.50
CA VAL A 181 16.43 -7.29 8.01
C VAL A 181 16.67 -8.43 7.02
N LYS A 182 16.51 -8.19 5.70
CA LYS A 182 16.76 -9.19 4.66
C LYS A 182 17.83 -8.68 3.68
N ARG A 183 19.10 -8.75 4.08
CA ARG A 183 20.25 -8.22 3.30
C ARG A 183 20.31 -8.74 1.86
N LEU A 184 19.95 -10.01 1.63
CA LEU A 184 19.90 -10.61 0.30
C LEU A 184 18.74 -10.10 -0.58
N ARG A 185 17.71 -9.47 0.01
CA ARG A 185 16.54 -8.98 -0.73
C ARG A 185 16.91 -7.85 -1.68
N LYS A 186 17.90 -7.02 -1.32
CA LYS A 186 18.42 -5.96 -2.20
C LYS A 186 19.03 -6.52 -3.48
N ASN A 187 19.65 -7.71 -3.42
CA ASN A 187 20.24 -8.37 -4.59
C ASN A 187 19.19 -8.98 -5.51
N ILE A 188 18.03 -9.35 -4.96
CA ILE A 188 16.95 -10.05 -5.68
C ILE A 188 15.87 -9.08 -6.19
N HIS A 189 15.68 -7.95 -5.51
CA HIS A 189 14.64 -6.97 -5.80
C HIS A 189 14.99 -5.58 -5.22
N ASN A 190 15.82 -4.82 -5.96
CA ASN A 190 16.26 -3.48 -5.58
C ASN A 190 15.21 -2.42 -5.94
N ILE A 191 14.29 -2.13 -5.01
CA ILE A 191 13.37 -0.99 -5.05
C ILE A 191 14.07 0.25 -4.51
N GLN A 192 13.94 1.36 -5.22
CA GLN A 192 14.25 2.69 -4.72
C GLN A 192 12.99 3.54 -4.75
N ALA A 193 12.86 4.50 -3.82
CA ALA A 193 11.66 5.34 -3.75
C ALA A 193 11.32 6.00 -5.09
N LYS A 194 12.33 6.55 -5.77
CA LYS A 194 12.21 7.21 -7.08
C LYS A 194 12.51 6.29 -8.28
N SER A 195 12.26 4.99 -8.15
CA SER A 195 12.36 4.04 -9.28
C SER A 195 10.97 3.59 -9.75
N PRO A 196 10.79 3.29 -11.06
CA PRO A 196 9.53 2.76 -11.59
C PRO A 196 9.20 1.42 -10.94
N HIS A 197 7.92 1.18 -10.65
CA HIS A 197 7.51 -0.03 -9.93
C HIS A 197 6.13 -0.56 -10.33
N GLU A 198 5.77 -1.73 -9.81
CA GLU A 198 4.56 -2.45 -10.20
C GLU A 198 3.29 -1.76 -9.68
N CYS A 199 2.27 -1.63 -10.53
CA CYS A 199 1.07 -0.86 -10.21
C CYS A 199 0.11 -1.49 -9.19
N PHE A 200 0.35 -2.73 -8.74
CA PHE A 200 -0.57 -3.45 -7.85
C PHE A 200 -0.83 -2.71 -6.53
N HIS A 201 0.10 -1.86 -6.07
CA HIS A 201 -0.08 -1.02 -4.89
C HIS A 201 -1.28 -0.07 -4.99
N LEU A 202 -1.65 0.37 -6.19
CA LEU A 202 -2.86 1.17 -6.43
C LEU A 202 -4.14 0.33 -6.36
N PHE A 203 -4.05 -0.97 -6.65
CA PHE A 203 -5.16 -1.91 -6.52
C PHE A 203 -5.47 -2.28 -5.07
N ASP A 204 -4.49 -2.15 -4.17
CA ASP A 204 -4.73 -2.26 -2.72
C ASP A 204 -5.77 -1.22 -2.26
N ASN A 205 -5.77 -0.02 -2.86
CA ASN A 205 -6.80 1.00 -2.60
C ASN A 205 -8.19 0.57 -3.09
N MET A 206 -8.31 -0.46 -3.94
CA MET A 206 -9.55 -1.10 -4.38
C MET A 206 -9.86 -2.40 -3.62
N GLY A 207 -9.09 -2.73 -2.58
CA GLY A 207 -9.27 -4.00 -1.85
C GLY A 207 -8.82 -5.23 -2.64
N ILE A 208 -8.07 -5.07 -3.74
CA ILE A 208 -7.45 -6.16 -4.50
C ILE A 208 -5.95 -6.17 -4.20
N PHE A 209 -5.53 -7.17 -3.42
CA PHE A 209 -4.16 -7.28 -2.94
C PHE A 209 -3.41 -8.35 -3.73
N LYS A 210 -2.18 -8.07 -4.18
CA LYS A 210 -1.34 -9.05 -4.89
C LYS A 210 -0.47 -9.89 -3.94
N LEU A 211 0.08 -9.27 -2.90
CA LEU A 211 1.15 -9.86 -2.07
C LEU A 211 0.66 -10.64 -0.83
N TYR A 212 -0.65 -10.87 -0.69
CA TYR A 212 -1.23 -11.52 0.50
C TYR A 212 -0.72 -12.93 0.75
N GLN A 213 -0.37 -13.67 -0.31
CA GLN A 213 0.15 -15.04 -0.24
C GLN A 213 1.54 -15.16 0.40
N GLY A 214 2.30 -14.06 0.46
CA GLY A 214 3.64 -14.05 1.06
C GLY A 214 3.67 -13.73 2.55
N VAL A 215 2.51 -13.46 3.16
CA VAL A 215 2.42 -12.92 4.54
C VAL A 215 1.79 -13.93 5.51
N ILE A 216 0.86 -14.76 5.05
CA ILE A 216 0.08 -15.68 5.88
C ILE A 216 -0.26 -17.00 5.15
N GLY A 217 -0.70 -18.01 5.89
CA GLY A 217 -1.19 -19.29 5.35
C GLY A 217 -2.67 -19.28 4.99
N ASN A 218 -3.50 -18.54 5.74
CA ASN A 218 -4.96 -18.48 5.59
C ASN A 218 -5.40 -17.57 4.43
N THR A 219 -5.10 -17.96 3.19
CA THR A 219 -5.33 -17.10 2.01
C THR A 219 -6.47 -17.57 1.10
N GLY A 220 -7.01 -18.76 1.34
CA GLY A 220 -8.09 -19.37 0.55
C GLY A 220 -9.32 -18.47 0.41
N PRO A 221 -9.92 -18.01 1.51
CA PRO A 221 -11.14 -17.21 1.45
C PRO A 221 -10.99 -15.91 0.64
N PHE A 222 -9.86 -15.19 0.81
CA PHE A 222 -9.61 -13.99 0.03
C PHE A 222 -9.33 -14.29 -1.45
N ARG A 223 -8.57 -15.35 -1.74
CA ARG A 223 -8.32 -15.80 -3.13
C ARG A 223 -9.63 -16.10 -3.85
N ASP A 224 -10.54 -16.79 -3.19
CA ASP A 224 -11.82 -17.19 -3.78
C ASP A 224 -12.74 -15.96 -3.96
N TRP A 225 -12.70 -15.00 -3.02
CA TRP A 225 -13.38 -13.70 -3.16
C TRP A 225 -12.88 -12.90 -4.37
N VAL A 226 -11.57 -12.85 -4.61
CA VAL A 226 -10.98 -12.19 -5.79
C VAL A 226 -11.40 -12.89 -7.09
N ARG A 227 -11.40 -14.23 -7.11
CA ARG A 227 -11.82 -15.01 -8.28
C ARG A 227 -13.29 -14.85 -8.64
N ALA A 228 -14.12 -14.53 -7.66
CA ALA A 228 -15.54 -14.29 -7.86
C ALA A 228 -15.87 -12.88 -8.41
N ARG A 229 -14.87 -11.99 -8.58
CA ARG A 229 -15.12 -10.64 -9.12
C ARG A 229 -15.64 -10.69 -10.54
N THR A 230 -16.65 -9.86 -10.83
CA THR A 230 -17.20 -9.75 -12.18
C THR A 230 -16.29 -8.93 -13.09
N LYS A 231 -16.55 -8.99 -14.40
CA LYS A 231 -15.87 -8.15 -15.38
C LYS A 231 -16.11 -6.67 -15.09
N GLU A 232 -17.32 -6.31 -14.69
CA GLU A 232 -17.75 -4.94 -14.40
C GLU A 232 -17.01 -4.38 -13.18
N GLU A 233 -16.89 -5.17 -12.11
CA GLU A 233 -16.09 -4.81 -10.93
C GLU A 233 -14.61 -4.60 -11.31
N MET A 234 -14.04 -5.50 -12.12
CA MET A 234 -12.65 -5.33 -12.57
C MET A 234 -12.49 -4.09 -13.47
N VAL A 235 -13.45 -3.78 -14.34
CA VAL A 235 -13.43 -2.53 -15.13
C VAL A 235 -13.43 -1.31 -14.22
N GLU A 236 -14.23 -1.30 -13.14
CA GLU A 236 -14.19 -0.23 -12.14
C GLU A 236 -12.82 -0.13 -11.46
N ALA A 237 -12.20 -1.26 -11.08
CA ALA A 237 -10.86 -1.27 -10.50
C ALA A 237 -9.81 -0.63 -11.43
N TYR A 238 -9.87 -0.93 -12.73
CA TYR A 238 -8.97 -0.32 -13.72
C TYR A 238 -9.27 1.15 -13.99
N ARG A 239 -10.54 1.59 -13.93
CA ARG A 239 -10.91 3.02 -13.98
C ARG A 239 -10.34 3.76 -12.78
N PHE A 240 -10.44 3.18 -11.58
CA PHE A 240 -9.89 3.76 -10.36
C PHE A 240 -8.35 3.77 -10.38
N HIS A 241 -7.71 2.74 -10.93
CA HIS A 241 -6.27 2.73 -11.19
C HIS A 241 -5.86 3.89 -12.12
N ARG A 242 -6.58 4.10 -13.24
CA ARG A 242 -6.32 5.21 -14.16
C ARG A 242 -6.44 6.57 -13.46
N LEU A 243 -7.50 6.74 -12.66
CA LEU A 243 -7.72 7.97 -11.89
C LEU A 243 -6.57 8.27 -10.93
N GLN A 244 -6.07 7.26 -10.21
CA GLN A 244 -4.91 7.41 -9.31
C GLN A 244 -3.64 7.80 -10.08
N LEU A 245 -3.39 7.20 -11.26
CA LEU A 245 -2.28 7.61 -12.11
C LEU A 245 -2.40 9.08 -12.57
N GLN A 246 -3.60 9.55 -12.89
CA GLN A 246 -3.82 10.94 -13.26
C GLN A 246 -3.52 11.89 -12.08
N LEU A 247 -3.89 11.52 -10.85
CA LEU A 247 -3.53 12.28 -9.65
C LEU A 247 -2.02 12.37 -9.44
N ILE A 248 -1.30 11.27 -9.67
CA ILE A 248 0.17 11.24 -9.65
C ILE A 248 0.76 12.20 -10.70
N LEU A 249 0.23 12.20 -11.93
CA LEU A 249 0.70 13.10 -12.99
C LEU A 249 0.40 14.58 -12.67
N ILE A 250 -0.74 14.87 -12.06
CA ILE A 250 -1.08 16.22 -11.58
C ILE A 250 -0.11 16.71 -10.52
N ALA A 251 0.25 15.85 -9.57
CA ALA A 251 1.21 16.14 -8.52
C ALA A 251 2.57 16.55 -9.11
N ARG A 252 3.12 15.72 -10.01
CA ARG A 252 4.39 16.00 -10.71
C ARG A 252 4.41 17.33 -11.46
N ALA A 253 3.31 17.69 -12.11
CA ALA A 253 3.26 18.93 -12.90
C ALA A 253 3.28 20.21 -12.06
N LYS A 254 3.05 20.13 -10.76
CA LYS A 254 3.22 21.26 -9.83
C LYS A 254 4.64 21.40 -9.28
N SER A 255 5.48 20.39 -9.45
CA SER A 255 6.86 20.34 -8.95
C SER A 255 7.90 20.84 -9.96
N TYR A 256 7.47 21.32 -11.13
CA TYR A 256 8.29 21.96 -12.17
C TYR A 256 7.88 23.43 -12.34
#